data_AF-A0A382UAL3-F1
#
_entry.id   AF-A0A382UAL3-F1
#
_cell.length_a   1.000
_cell.length_b   1.000
_cell.length_c   1.000
_cell.angle_alpha   90.00
_cell.angle_beta   90.00
_cell.angle_gamma   90.00
#
_symmetry.space_group_name_H-M   'P 1'
#
loop_
_entity.id
_entity.type
_entity.pdbx_description
1 polymer ?
#
loop_
_entity_poly.entity_id
_entity_poly.type
_entity_poly.pdbx_seq_one_letter_code
_entity_poly.pdbx_strand_id
1 'polypeptide(L)'
;TDAWAYYVGASYQANADNRFELYAIGAPQRHGHNLYKQNLGAYDADFAASVDGYDTEALGTEDGEGQFVDVGHKFNQNWAPIDASYDGKQYYYMYGAKTVDRYNPNFLNERENFFHKPLVNLNHFMTINDDARLSTVLYWSGGSGGGTGTYGRIPTLDADGNLGDDDYKFYYGRGPWTRDWNALVAMNGGDDDTVYVDKRVITRTHGADNNQSVGILRNSINRQNTLGLISKLHYDVSDELKLQVGLDWRTAGIEHAREVRDLLGGDYYMDYADDNSPDGKRVELGDIIAYHNET
;
A
#
# COMPACT_ATOMS: atom_id res chain seq x y z
N THR A 1 3.33 -3.80 -12.85
CA THR A 1 3.66 -4.73 -11.76
C THR A 1 5.07 -5.16 -11.96
N ASP A 2 5.94 -4.84 -11.01
CA ASP A 2 7.31 -5.31 -11.02
C ASP A 2 7.37 -6.44 -10.01
N ALA A 3 7.63 -7.66 -10.48
CA ALA A 3 7.75 -8.84 -9.65
C ALA A 3 9.10 -9.49 -9.95
N TRP A 4 9.96 -9.52 -8.95
CA TRP A 4 11.20 -10.28 -8.99
C TRP A 4 11.34 -11.00 -7.66
N ALA A 5 12.05 -12.12 -7.70
CA ALA A 5 12.36 -12.91 -6.52
C ALA A 5 13.86 -13.15 -6.49
N TYR A 6 14.40 -13.33 -5.30
CA TYR A 6 15.81 -13.65 -5.11
C TYR A 6 15.96 -14.80 -4.13
N TYR A 7 17.05 -15.53 -4.32
CA TYR A 7 17.48 -16.63 -3.50
C TYR A 7 18.99 -16.55 -3.35
N VAL A 8 19.47 -16.66 -2.12
CA VAL A 8 20.89 -16.76 -1.80
C VAL A 8 21.09 -17.96 -0.89
N GLY A 9 22.01 -18.83 -1.28
CA GLY A 9 22.45 -19.96 -0.47
C GLY A 9 23.97 -19.97 -0.42
N ALA A 10 24.54 -20.06 0.77
CA ALA A 10 25.97 -20.22 0.98
C ALA A 10 26.22 -21.31 2.02
N SER A 11 27.23 -22.14 1.80
CA SER A 11 27.65 -23.17 2.76
C SER A 11 29.14 -23.00 3.06
N TYR A 12 29.48 -23.11 4.33
CA TYR A 12 30.84 -23.01 4.82
C TYR A 12 31.13 -24.16 5.78
N GLN A 13 32.01 -25.07 5.35
CA GLN A 13 32.52 -26.15 6.19
C GLN A 13 33.72 -25.61 6.98
N ALA A 14 33.51 -25.26 8.26
CA ALA A 14 34.55 -24.66 9.08
C ALA A 14 35.63 -25.68 9.49
N ASN A 15 35.21 -26.92 9.77
CA ASN A 15 36.06 -28.08 10.06
C ASN A 15 35.23 -29.37 9.89
N ALA A 16 35.77 -30.55 10.23
CA ALA A 16 35.05 -31.82 10.06
C ALA A 16 33.70 -31.88 10.82
N ASP A 17 33.61 -31.18 11.95
CA ASP A 17 32.48 -31.28 12.87
C ASP A 17 31.48 -30.12 12.73
N ASN A 18 31.86 -29.01 12.10
CA ASN A 18 31.06 -27.78 12.06
C ASN A 18 30.81 -27.30 10.64
N ARG A 19 29.53 -27.17 10.30
CA ARG A 19 29.06 -26.59 9.04
C ARG A 19 28.10 -25.44 9.31
N PHE A 20 28.28 -24.34 8.57
CA PHE A 20 27.37 -23.21 8.57
C PHE A 20 26.70 -23.10 7.20
N GLU A 21 25.41 -22.78 7.19
CA GLU A 21 24.67 -22.48 5.97
C GLU A 21 23.89 -21.19 6.13
N LEU A 22 24.05 -20.27 5.19
CA LEU A 22 23.24 -19.06 5.09
C LEU A 22 22.22 -19.25 3.97
N TYR A 23 20.97 -18.97 4.27
CA TYR A 23 19.86 -18.96 3.33
C TYR A 23 19.15 -17.61 3.40
N ALA A 24 18.86 -17.00 2.27
CA ALA A 24 17.99 -15.83 2.18
C ALA A 24 17.07 -15.94 0.97
N ILE A 25 15.77 -15.69 1.18
CA ILE A 25 14.78 -15.65 0.10
C ILE A 25 13.84 -14.46 0.30
N GLY A 26 13.41 -13.87 -0.81
CA GLY A 26 12.38 -12.85 -0.79
C GLY A 26 11.81 -12.59 -2.18
N ALA A 27 10.62 -12.01 -2.20
CA ALA A 27 9.94 -11.57 -3.42
C ALA A 27 9.20 -10.27 -3.11
N PRO A 28 9.79 -9.10 -3.38
CA PRO A 28 9.07 -7.84 -3.26
C PRO A 28 7.93 -7.78 -4.27
N GLN A 29 6.78 -7.29 -3.82
CA GLN A 29 5.57 -7.21 -4.63
C GLN A 29 4.96 -5.82 -4.57
N ARG A 30 4.44 -5.36 -5.71
CA ARG A 30 3.69 -4.11 -5.87
C ARG A 30 2.61 -4.27 -6.95
N HIS A 31 1.36 -4.06 -6.56
CA HIS A 31 0.20 -4.29 -7.43
C HIS A 31 -0.87 -3.22 -7.21
N GLY A 32 -1.37 -2.62 -8.28
CA GLY A 32 -2.61 -1.84 -8.25
C GLY A 32 -3.80 -2.76 -8.02
N HIS A 33 -4.81 -2.28 -7.29
CA HIS A 33 -6.05 -3.04 -7.03
C HIS A 33 -7.19 -2.50 -7.89
N ASN A 34 -8.20 -3.36 -8.13
CA ASN A 34 -9.53 -2.96 -8.55
C ASN A 34 -10.51 -3.47 -7.49
N LEU A 35 -10.88 -2.62 -6.52
CA LEU A 35 -11.60 -3.02 -5.31
C LEU A 35 -13.12 -3.06 -5.51
N TYR A 36 -13.67 -2.12 -6.29
CA TYR A 36 -15.13 -2.01 -6.38
C TYR A 36 -15.64 -2.74 -7.61
N LYS A 37 -16.65 -3.59 -7.37
CA LYS A 37 -17.47 -4.14 -8.44
C LYS A 37 -18.16 -2.98 -9.14
N GLN A 38 -18.12 -2.97 -10.46
CA GLN A 38 -18.90 -2.04 -11.27
C GLN A 38 -20.13 -2.73 -11.82
N ASN A 39 -21.09 -1.91 -12.25
CA ASN A 39 -22.21 -2.40 -13.02
C ASN A 39 -21.70 -3.01 -14.33
N LEU A 40 -22.35 -4.07 -14.81
CA LEU A 40 -22.00 -4.73 -16.06
C LEU A 40 -21.99 -3.75 -17.24
N GLY A 41 -22.97 -2.84 -17.29
CA GLY A 41 -23.09 -1.83 -18.34
C GLY A 41 -21.93 -0.83 -18.39
N ALA A 42 -21.17 -0.67 -17.30
CA ALA A 42 -19.97 0.15 -17.30
C ALA A 42 -18.76 -0.53 -17.95
N TYR A 43 -18.78 -1.86 -18.07
CA TYR A 43 -17.69 -2.63 -18.69
C TYR A 43 -18.00 -3.08 -20.12
N ASP A 44 -19.27 -3.37 -20.39
CA ASP A 44 -19.75 -3.85 -21.69
C ASP A 44 -21.29 -3.69 -21.74
N ALA A 45 -21.77 -2.62 -22.36
CA ALA A 45 -23.20 -2.30 -22.45
C ALA A 45 -23.96 -3.30 -23.33
N ASP A 46 -23.34 -3.79 -24.42
CA ASP A 46 -23.95 -4.77 -25.32
C ASP A 46 -24.16 -6.10 -24.60
N PHE A 47 -23.13 -6.57 -23.88
CA PHE A 47 -23.24 -7.77 -23.08
C PHE A 47 -24.25 -7.59 -21.95
N ALA A 48 -24.26 -6.43 -21.27
CA ALA A 48 -25.26 -6.14 -20.25
C ALA A 48 -26.69 -6.23 -20.78
N ALA A 49 -26.98 -5.63 -21.95
CA ALA A 49 -28.28 -5.70 -22.60
C ALA A 49 -28.69 -7.13 -23.00
N SER A 50 -27.72 -8.03 -23.23
CA SER A 50 -27.98 -9.43 -23.57
C SER A 50 -28.35 -10.30 -22.36
N VAL A 51 -28.09 -9.84 -21.13
CA VAL A 51 -28.36 -10.59 -19.90
C VAL A 51 -29.84 -10.50 -19.57
N ASP A 52 -30.50 -11.66 -19.49
CA ASP A 52 -31.90 -11.75 -19.10
C ASP A 52 -32.15 -11.08 -17.74
N GLY A 53 -33.12 -10.18 -17.70
CA GLY A 53 -33.48 -9.39 -16.51
C GLY A 53 -32.60 -8.16 -16.23
N TYR A 54 -31.65 -7.80 -17.10
CA TYR A 54 -30.94 -6.53 -16.99
C TYR A 54 -31.84 -5.35 -17.43
N ASP A 55 -31.84 -4.27 -16.65
CA ASP A 55 -32.57 -3.04 -16.98
C ASP A 55 -31.79 -2.20 -18.00
N THR A 56 -32.20 -2.26 -19.26
CA THR A 56 -31.53 -1.54 -20.36
C THR A 56 -31.65 -0.02 -20.25
N GLU A 57 -32.62 0.52 -19.50
CA GLU A 57 -32.71 1.97 -19.26
C GLU A 57 -31.57 2.48 -18.37
N ALA A 58 -30.89 1.58 -17.63
CA ALA A 58 -29.72 1.93 -16.83
C ALA A 58 -28.46 2.16 -17.68
N LEU A 59 -28.44 1.74 -18.95
CA LEU A 59 -27.29 1.89 -19.85
C LEU A 59 -27.17 3.34 -20.32
N GLY A 60 -25.95 3.87 -20.23
CA GLY A 60 -25.62 5.21 -20.70
C GLY A 60 -25.84 5.35 -22.20
N THR A 61 -26.56 6.39 -22.60
CA THR A 61 -26.78 6.74 -24.02
C THR A 61 -25.95 7.96 -24.43
N GLU A 62 -25.80 8.19 -25.73
CA GLU A 62 -25.11 9.39 -26.24
C GLU A 62 -25.83 10.70 -25.87
N ASP A 63 -27.15 10.65 -25.66
CA ASP A 63 -27.97 11.82 -25.28
C ASP A 63 -27.90 12.16 -23.78
N GLY A 64 -27.05 11.47 -23.01
CA GLY A 64 -26.86 11.74 -21.58
C GLY A 64 -27.82 11.02 -20.65
N GLU A 65 -28.69 10.16 -21.18
CA GLU A 65 -29.59 9.33 -20.36
C GLU A 65 -28.89 8.06 -19.83
N GLY A 66 -29.51 7.41 -18.85
CA GLY A 66 -28.99 6.20 -18.20
C GLY A 66 -27.91 6.48 -17.15
N GLN A 67 -27.53 5.47 -16.36
CA GLN A 67 -26.61 5.64 -15.22
C GLN A 67 -25.19 5.14 -15.49
N PHE A 68 -25.00 4.15 -16.37
CA PHE A 68 -23.72 3.46 -16.53
C PHE A 68 -23.20 3.62 -17.96
N VAL A 69 -22.20 4.48 -18.12
CA VAL A 69 -21.47 4.66 -19.38
C VAL A 69 -20.50 3.51 -19.57
N ASP A 70 -20.53 2.89 -20.74
CA ASP A 70 -19.58 1.85 -21.11
C ASP A 70 -18.18 2.45 -21.32
N VAL A 71 -17.27 2.11 -20.42
CA VAL A 71 -15.86 2.51 -20.45
C VAL A 71 -14.93 1.32 -20.70
N GLY A 72 -15.50 0.16 -21.03
CA GLY A 72 -14.80 -1.06 -21.42
C GLY A 72 -14.27 -1.90 -20.25
N HIS A 73 -14.17 -3.21 -20.49
CA HIS A 73 -13.74 -4.23 -19.51
C HIS A 73 -12.35 -4.03 -18.89
N LYS A 74 -11.52 -3.12 -19.42
CA LYS A 74 -10.20 -2.77 -18.86
C LYS A 74 -10.26 -1.65 -17.84
N PHE A 75 -11.43 -1.05 -17.63
CA PHE A 75 -11.61 0.02 -16.69
C PHE A 75 -11.25 -0.40 -15.26
N ASN A 76 -10.61 0.50 -14.53
CA ASN A 76 -10.34 0.36 -13.11
C ASN A 76 -10.36 1.76 -12.46
N GLN A 77 -11.38 2.01 -11.65
CA GLN A 77 -11.58 3.30 -10.96
C GLN A 77 -10.50 3.65 -9.92
N ASN A 78 -9.67 2.69 -9.52
CA ASN A 78 -8.69 2.86 -8.44
C ASN A 78 -7.33 3.34 -8.95
N TRP A 79 -7.23 3.73 -10.21
CA TRP A 79 -6.13 4.52 -10.74
C TRP A 79 -6.69 5.61 -11.66
N ALA A 80 -5.96 6.70 -11.82
CA ALA A 80 -6.29 7.73 -12.79
C ALA A 80 -5.01 8.40 -13.32
N PRO A 81 -5.07 9.03 -14.51
CA PRO A 81 -3.97 9.82 -15.02
C PRO A 81 -3.60 10.96 -14.08
N ILE A 82 -2.34 11.36 -14.15
CA ILE A 82 -1.80 12.56 -13.49
C ILE A 82 -0.70 13.11 -14.40
N ASP A 83 -0.56 14.42 -14.45
CA ASP A 83 0.40 15.07 -15.33
C ASP A 83 1.84 14.68 -14.94
N ALA A 84 2.65 14.36 -15.95
CA ALA A 84 4.05 13.98 -15.75
C ALA A 84 4.92 15.13 -15.23
N SER A 85 4.47 16.38 -15.43
CA SER A 85 5.11 17.58 -14.88
C SER A 85 5.00 17.70 -13.37
N TYR A 86 4.04 17.01 -12.73
CA TYR A 86 3.98 16.93 -11.29
C TYR A 86 5.09 16.00 -10.76
N ASP A 87 6.16 16.56 -10.20
CA ASP A 87 7.35 15.83 -9.73
C ASP A 87 7.39 15.63 -8.20
N GLY A 88 6.24 15.80 -7.55
CA GLY A 88 6.09 15.58 -6.12
C GLY A 88 6.57 14.20 -5.67
N LYS A 89 7.29 14.18 -4.55
CA LYS A 89 7.91 12.97 -4.02
C LYS A 89 6.95 12.19 -3.14
N GLN A 90 7.18 10.88 -3.07
CA GLN A 90 6.43 9.97 -2.24
C GLN A 90 7.26 9.39 -1.11
N TYR A 91 6.64 9.22 0.05
CA TYR A 91 7.20 8.45 1.13
C TYR A 91 7.06 6.94 0.90
N TYR A 92 8.15 6.21 1.01
CA TYR A 92 8.20 4.76 0.90
C TYR A 92 9.07 4.16 2.00
N TYR A 93 8.51 3.23 2.79
CA TYR A 93 9.27 2.48 3.78
C TYR A 93 9.33 1.00 3.40
N MET A 94 10.44 0.61 2.79
CA MET A 94 10.78 -0.78 2.52
C MET A 94 12.25 -0.95 2.88
N TYR A 95 12.49 -1.26 4.15
CA TYR A 95 13.80 -1.29 4.81
C TYR A 95 14.42 0.09 5.10
N GLY A 96 13.59 1.02 5.55
CA GLY A 96 14.03 2.37 5.94
C GLY A 96 13.20 3.44 5.27
N ALA A 97 13.16 4.62 5.91
CA ALA A 97 12.46 5.79 5.42
C ALA A 97 13.14 6.31 4.16
N LYS A 98 12.36 6.45 3.08
CA LYS A 98 12.83 7.01 1.82
C LYS A 98 11.79 7.95 1.25
N THR A 99 12.29 9.04 0.68
CA THR A 99 11.52 9.91 -0.20
C THR A 99 11.95 9.59 -1.62
N VAL A 100 11.02 9.12 -2.44
CA VAL A 100 11.28 8.57 -3.77
C VAL A 100 10.40 9.23 -4.82
N ASP A 101 10.82 9.16 -6.08
CA ASP A 101 9.95 9.50 -7.20
C ASP A 101 8.71 8.60 -7.26
N ARG A 102 7.63 9.14 -7.85
CA ARG A 102 6.47 8.33 -8.20
C ARG A 102 6.91 7.18 -9.11
N TYR A 103 6.32 6.00 -8.91
CA TYR A 103 6.63 4.82 -9.71
C TYR A 103 6.38 5.02 -11.20
N ASN A 104 5.31 5.73 -11.52
CA ASN A 104 5.02 6.14 -12.87
C ASN A 104 4.63 7.63 -12.84
N PRO A 105 5.21 8.47 -13.72
CA PRO A 105 4.88 9.88 -13.76
C PRO A 105 3.49 10.15 -14.35
N ASN A 106 2.95 9.25 -15.18
CA ASN A 106 1.73 9.49 -15.97
C ASN A 106 0.43 9.03 -15.29
N PHE A 107 0.54 8.27 -14.19
CA PHE A 107 -0.64 7.81 -13.46
C PHE A 107 -0.38 7.67 -11.97
N LEU A 108 -1.46 7.69 -11.18
CA LEU A 108 -1.41 7.40 -9.76
C LEU A 108 -2.48 6.37 -9.37
N ASN A 109 -2.05 5.37 -8.61
CA ASN A 109 -2.96 4.40 -7.98
C ASN A 109 -3.56 5.02 -6.72
N GLU A 110 -4.89 5.10 -6.64
CA GLU A 110 -5.59 5.29 -5.37
C GLU A 110 -5.28 4.09 -4.44
N ARG A 111 -5.36 2.88 -5.02
CA ARG A 111 -5.20 1.61 -4.31
C ARG A 111 -4.07 0.79 -4.91
N GLU A 112 -3.00 0.68 -4.16
CA GLU A 112 -1.84 -0.12 -4.46
C GLU A 112 -1.43 -0.88 -3.22
N ASN A 113 -1.27 -2.19 -3.34
CA ASN A 113 -0.67 -3.01 -2.30
C ASN A 113 0.80 -3.23 -2.61
N PHE A 114 1.63 -3.06 -1.60
CA PHE A 114 3.05 -3.34 -1.66
C PHE A 114 3.48 -4.12 -0.44
N PHE A 115 4.31 -5.14 -0.60
CA PHE A 115 4.77 -5.96 0.52
C PHE A 115 6.07 -6.67 0.19
N HIS A 116 6.95 -6.79 1.17
CA HIS A 116 8.10 -7.68 1.09
C HIS A 116 8.47 -8.16 2.49
N LYS A 117 8.54 -9.49 2.66
CA LYS A 117 8.90 -10.16 3.91
C LYS A 117 9.93 -11.26 3.63
N PRO A 118 11.23 -10.89 3.59
CA PRO A 118 12.31 -11.85 3.47
C PRO A 118 12.34 -12.85 4.63
N LEU A 119 12.88 -14.03 4.33
CA LEU A 119 13.30 -15.02 5.33
C LEU A 119 14.80 -15.24 5.18
N VAL A 120 15.54 -14.98 6.25
CA VAL A 120 17.00 -15.14 6.32
C VAL A 120 17.34 -16.08 7.47
N ASN A 121 18.04 -17.18 7.18
CA ASN A 121 18.43 -18.18 8.15
C ASN A 121 19.95 -18.39 8.11
N LEU A 122 20.58 -18.35 9.28
CA LEU A 122 21.91 -18.88 9.51
C LEU A 122 21.78 -20.19 10.28
N ASN A 123 22.06 -21.29 9.59
CA ASN A 123 22.04 -22.64 10.15
C ASN A 123 23.47 -23.01 10.59
N HIS A 124 23.58 -23.66 11.73
CA HIS A 124 24.79 -24.28 12.25
C HIS A 124 24.51 -25.75 12.54
N PHE A 125 25.24 -26.62 11.87
CA PHE A 125 25.22 -28.06 12.09
C PHE A 125 26.53 -28.45 12.76
N MET A 126 26.42 -29.10 13.91
CA MET A 126 27.55 -29.57 14.69
C MET A 126 27.41 -31.06 14.95
N THR A 127 28.40 -31.84 14.54
CA THR A 127 28.60 -33.20 15.05
C THR A 127 29.34 -33.09 16.37
N ILE A 128 28.71 -33.52 17.46
CA ILE A 128 29.35 -33.49 18.79
C ILE A 128 30.20 -34.76 18.96
N ASN A 129 29.64 -35.90 18.56
CA ASN A 129 30.28 -37.22 18.45
C ASN A 129 29.44 -38.13 17.55
N ASP A 130 29.75 -39.42 17.48
CA ASP A 130 29.06 -40.40 16.62
C ASP A 130 27.56 -40.55 16.96
N ASP A 131 27.19 -40.35 18.22
CA ASP A 131 25.84 -40.53 18.75
C ASP A 131 25.06 -39.21 18.86
N ALA A 132 25.74 -38.06 18.77
CA ALA A 132 25.18 -36.75 19.13
C ALA A 132 25.40 -35.69 18.05
N ARG A 133 24.32 -35.05 17.60
CA ARG A 133 24.34 -33.95 16.62
C ARG A 133 23.48 -32.79 17.09
N LEU A 134 23.97 -31.57 16.89
CA LEU A 134 23.24 -30.33 17.19
C LEU A 134 22.93 -29.58 15.89
N SER A 135 21.69 -29.17 15.73
CA SER A 135 21.24 -28.28 14.65
C SER A 135 20.69 -27.00 15.26
N THR A 136 21.32 -25.87 14.98
CA THR A 136 20.87 -24.54 15.41
C THR A 136 20.52 -23.68 14.21
N VAL A 137 19.43 -22.95 14.27
CA VAL A 137 18.99 -22.00 13.25
C VAL A 137 18.74 -20.66 13.92
N LEU A 138 19.57 -19.66 13.61
CA LEU A 138 19.28 -18.26 13.87
C LEU A 138 18.56 -17.71 12.64
N TYR A 139 17.32 -17.25 12.81
CA TYR A 139 16.53 -16.74 11.69
C TYR A 139 16.01 -15.34 11.96
N TRP A 140 15.90 -14.58 10.88
CA TRP A 140 15.23 -13.30 10.84
C TRP A 140 14.16 -13.34 9.74
N SER A 141 12.98 -12.85 10.08
CA SER A 141 11.89 -12.63 9.14
C SER A 141 11.20 -11.32 9.51
N GLY A 142 11.63 -10.24 8.87
CA GLY A 142 11.00 -8.93 8.99
C GLY A 142 10.45 -8.47 7.65
N GLY A 143 9.20 -8.03 7.64
CA GLY A 143 8.53 -7.55 6.44
C GLY A 143 7.97 -6.15 6.62
N SER A 144 7.97 -5.39 5.54
CA SER A 144 7.26 -4.12 5.46
C SER A 144 6.29 -4.17 4.30
N GLY A 145 5.14 -3.55 4.48
CA GLY A 145 4.24 -3.29 3.39
C GLY A 145 2.98 -2.62 3.85
N GLY A 146 2.02 -2.55 2.95
CA GLY A 146 0.79 -1.83 3.17
C GLY A 146 0.00 -1.64 1.90
N GLY A 147 -1.14 -0.96 2.07
CA GLY A 147 -2.00 -0.54 0.98
C GLY A 147 -2.11 0.98 0.93
N THR A 148 -2.07 1.57 -0.26
CA THR A 148 -2.39 2.99 -0.42
C THR A 148 -3.89 3.23 -0.31
N GLY A 149 -4.24 4.46 0.02
CA GLY A 149 -5.60 4.97 -0.02
C GLY A 149 -5.62 6.47 0.14
N THR A 150 -6.76 7.07 -0.12
CA THR A 150 -6.95 8.50 0.04
C THR A 150 -7.26 8.88 1.49
N TYR A 151 -6.92 10.11 1.85
CA TYR A 151 -7.29 10.75 3.11
C TYR A 151 -7.62 12.22 2.84
N GLY A 152 -8.61 12.78 3.54
CA GLY A 152 -9.15 14.11 3.24
C GLY A 152 -10.25 14.11 2.17
N ARG A 153 -10.26 15.12 1.29
CA ARG A 153 -11.23 15.28 0.19
C ARG A 153 -10.52 15.22 -1.15
N ILE A 154 -11.03 14.38 -2.05
CA ILE A 154 -10.38 14.08 -3.34
C ILE A 154 -11.37 14.42 -4.45
N PRO A 155 -11.05 15.42 -5.30
CA PRO A 155 -11.81 15.74 -6.50
C PRO A 155 -12.04 14.48 -7.36
N THR A 156 -13.26 14.35 -7.87
CA THR A 156 -13.72 13.17 -8.60
C THR A 156 -14.54 13.63 -9.79
N LEU A 157 -14.35 12.97 -10.93
CA LEU A 157 -15.08 13.17 -12.17
C LEU A 157 -16.21 12.14 -12.26
N ASP A 158 -17.34 12.57 -12.79
CA ASP A 158 -18.33 11.65 -13.33
C ASP A 158 -17.86 11.03 -14.68
N ALA A 159 -18.65 10.12 -15.24
CA ALA A 159 -18.32 9.48 -16.51
C ALA A 159 -18.38 10.42 -17.73
N ASP A 160 -19.04 11.57 -17.57
CA ASP A 160 -19.16 12.61 -18.60
C ASP A 160 -18.02 13.64 -18.52
N GLY A 161 -17.12 13.49 -17.54
CA GLY A 161 -15.98 14.37 -17.33
C GLY A 161 -16.30 15.64 -16.53
N ASN A 162 -17.46 15.72 -15.87
CA ASN A 162 -17.78 16.84 -14.99
C ASN A 162 -17.15 16.62 -13.61
N LEU A 163 -16.42 17.62 -13.13
CA LEU A 163 -15.77 17.60 -11.83
C LEU A 163 -16.78 17.96 -10.73
N GLY A 164 -16.77 17.20 -9.62
CA GLY A 164 -17.49 17.61 -8.41
C GLY A 164 -16.83 18.83 -7.73
N ASP A 165 -17.38 20.02 -7.98
CA ASP A 165 -16.85 21.34 -7.58
C ASP A 165 -17.80 22.09 -6.62
N ASP A 166 -18.00 23.41 -6.76
CA ASP A 166 -18.86 24.23 -5.89
C ASP A 166 -20.36 24.05 -6.18
N ASP A 167 -20.71 23.90 -7.45
CA ASP A 167 -22.09 23.79 -7.91
C ASP A 167 -22.51 22.34 -8.21
N TYR A 168 -21.54 21.44 -8.36
CA TYR A 168 -21.77 20.06 -8.76
C TYR A 168 -21.23 19.03 -7.75
N LYS A 169 -21.89 17.86 -7.70
CA LYS A 169 -21.35 16.67 -7.04
C LYS A 169 -21.19 15.61 -8.10
N PHE A 170 -20.01 14.98 -8.18
CA PHE A 170 -19.74 13.97 -9.22
C PHE A 170 -20.81 12.87 -9.27
N TYR A 171 -21.36 12.48 -8.12
CA TYR A 171 -22.37 11.43 -8.04
C TYR A 171 -23.79 11.87 -8.43
N TYR A 172 -23.98 13.11 -8.90
CA TYR A 172 -25.19 13.49 -9.63
C TYR A 172 -25.12 13.05 -11.10
N GLY A 173 -23.91 12.85 -11.62
CA GLY A 173 -23.65 12.37 -12.96
C GLY A 173 -23.54 10.87 -13.05
N ARG A 174 -23.38 10.42 -14.30
CA ARG A 174 -23.32 9.00 -14.64
C ARG A 174 -22.03 8.36 -14.13
N GLY A 175 -22.11 7.07 -13.80
CA GLY A 175 -20.96 6.26 -13.47
C GLY A 175 -20.36 5.57 -14.72
N PRO A 176 -19.16 4.98 -14.59
CA PRO A 176 -18.36 4.93 -13.37
C PRO A 176 -17.57 6.23 -13.13
N TRP A 177 -17.15 6.44 -11.88
CA TRP A 177 -16.48 7.66 -11.43
C TRP A 177 -14.98 7.47 -11.26
N THR A 178 -14.19 8.51 -11.51
CA THR A 178 -12.71 8.47 -11.42
C THR A 178 -12.14 9.65 -10.65
N ARG A 179 -11.06 9.44 -9.90
CA ARG A 179 -10.36 10.55 -9.22
C ARG A 179 -9.73 11.50 -10.23
N ASP A 180 -9.76 12.79 -9.94
CA ASP A 180 -8.96 13.78 -10.65
C ASP A 180 -7.77 14.21 -9.77
N TRP A 181 -6.62 13.58 -10.03
CA TRP A 181 -5.39 13.90 -9.32
C TRP A 181 -4.81 15.26 -9.71
N ASN A 182 -5.03 15.71 -10.95
CA ASN A 182 -4.51 16.99 -11.41
C ASN A 182 -5.28 18.14 -10.76
N ALA A 183 -6.61 18.01 -10.65
CA ALA A 183 -7.42 18.95 -9.88
C ALA A 183 -6.97 19.01 -8.42
N LEU A 184 -6.68 17.87 -7.79
CA LEU A 184 -6.18 17.86 -6.41
C LEU A 184 -4.81 18.55 -6.28
N VAL A 185 -3.88 18.27 -7.19
CA VAL A 185 -2.56 18.92 -7.22
C VAL A 185 -2.70 20.42 -7.38
N ALA A 186 -3.56 20.88 -8.29
CA ALA A 186 -3.84 22.29 -8.49
C ALA A 186 -4.45 22.94 -7.24
N MET A 187 -5.44 22.30 -6.61
CA MET A 187 -6.07 22.80 -5.38
C MET A 187 -5.08 22.90 -4.20
N ASN A 188 -4.25 21.86 -4.01
CA ASN A 188 -3.32 21.81 -2.90
C ASN A 188 -2.14 22.78 -3.08
N GLY A 189 -1.64 22.93 -4.31
CA GLY A 189 -0.49 23.76 -4.64
C GLY A 189 -0.80 25.20 -5.05
N GLY A 190 -2.07 25.51 -5.33
CA GLY A 190 -2.55 26.83 -5.76
C GLY A 190 -2.56 27.88 -4.64
N ASP A 191 -3.09 29.06 -4.94
CA ASP A 191 -3.14 30.22 -4.05
C ASP A 191 -4.56 30.59 -3.58
N ASP A 192 -5.53 29.71 -3.80
CA ASP A 192 -6.88 29.90 -3.30
C ASP A 192 -6.97 29.65 -1.79
N ASP A 193 -7.51 30.63 -1.04
CA ASP A 193 -7.89 30.51 0.37
C ASP A 193 -8.99 29.46 0.60
N THR A 194 -9.76 29.14 -0.44
CA THR A 194 -10.91 28.26 -0.38
C THR A 194 -11.08 27.50 -1.68
N VAL A 195 -11.22 26.18 -1.56
CA VAL A 195 -11.49 25.28 -2.67
C VAL A 195 -12.80 24.51 -2.44
N TYR A 196 -13.34 23.94 -3.50
CA TYR A 196 -14.59 23.20 -3.46
C TYR A 196 -14.41 21.78 -3.97
N VAL A 197 -14.96 20.83 -3.21
CA VAL A 197 -15.02 19.42 -3.61
C VAL A 197 -16.42 18.90 -3.28
N ASP A 198 -17.19 18.52 -4.30
CA ASP A 198 -18.54 17.95 -4.15
C ASP A 198 -19.53 18.85 -3.40
N LYS A 199 -19.59 20.12 -3.81
CA LYS A 199 -20.32 21.25 -3.20
C LYS A 199 -19.90 21.59 -1.78
N ARG A 200 -18.79 21.04 -1.31
CA ARG A 200 -18.25 21.33 0.02
C ARG A 200 -17.15 22.36 -0.09
N VAL A 201 -17.37 23.50 0.57
CA VAL A 201 -16.36 24.52 0.80
C VAL A 201 -15.29 24.00 1.78
N ILE A 202 -14.03 24.20 1.44
CA ILE A 202 -12.87 23.84 2.27
C ILE A 202 -11.94 25.04 2.32
N THR A 203 -11.86 25.68 3.49
CA THR A 203 -10.85 26.71 3.76
C THR A 203 -9.51 26.04 4.01
N ARG A 204 -8.46 26.59 3.42
CA ARG A 204 -7.09 26.08 3.55
C ARG A 204 -6.12 27.25 3.68
N THR A 205 -4.97 26.99 4.29
CA THR A 205 -3.85 27.92 4.24
C THR A 205 -3.08 27.74 2.95
N HIS A 206 -2.63 28.85 2.34
CA HIS A 206 -1.73 28.85 1.19
C HIS A 206 -0.55 29.81 1.42
N GLY A 207 0.55 29.60 0.68
CA GLY A 207 1.75 30.44 0.75
C GLY A 207 3.04 29.65 0.62
N ALA A 208 4.17 30.37 0.54
CA ALA A 208 5.48 29.74 0.41
C ALA A 208 5.77 28.80 1.59
N ASP A 209 6.05 27.53 1.29
CA ASP A 209 6.29 26.43 2.24
C ASP A 209 5.17 26.22 3.27
N ASN A 210 3.95 26.66 2.93
CA ASN A 210 2.79 26.67 3.82
C ASN A 210 1.47 26.34 3.12
N ASN A 211 1.51 25.62 2.00
CA ASN A 211 0.34 25.14 1.29
C ASN A 211 -0.28 23.92 2.01
N GLN A 212 -1.50 24.09 2.53
CA GLN A 212 -2.24 23.02 3.19
C GLN A 212 -3.00 22.16 2.20
N SER A 213 -2.64 20.88 2.12
CA SER A 213 -3.37 19.90 1.31
C SER A 213 -4.79 19.69 1.86
N VAL A 214 -5.79 19.68 0.98
CA VAL A 214 -7.19 19.33 1.32
C VAL A 214 -7.46 17.83 1.23
N GLY A 215 -6.61 17.13 0.48
CA GLY A 215 -6.60 15.68 0.36
C GLY A 215 -5.21 15.17 -0.01
N ILE A 216 -4.89 13.97 0.42
CA ILE A 216 -3.57 13.35 0.28
C ILE A 216 -3.70 11.87 -0.08
N LEU A 217 -2.60 11.28 -0.53
CA LEU A 217 -2.43 9.84 -0.53
C LEU A 217 -1.77 9.42 0.79
N ARG A 218 -2.22 8.29 1.35
CA ARG A 218 -1.65 7.67 2.55
C ARG A 218 -1.28 6.21 2.30
N ASN A 219 -0.38 5.68 3.13
CA ASN A 219 -0.22 4.23 3.29
C ASN A 219 -1.01 3.75 4.53
N SER A 220 -1.57 2.54 4.49
CA SER A 220 -1.92 1.73 5.67
C SER A 220 -0.85 0.68 5.79
N ILE A 221 0.05 0.84 6.76
CA ILE A 221 1.22 -0.02 6.89
C ILE A 221 0.97 -1.18 7.84
N ASN A 222 1.65 -2.28 7.56
CA ASN A 222 1.85 -3.41 8.44
C ASN A 222 3.32 -3.81 8.35
N ARG A 223 4.09 -3.44 9.36
CA ARG A 223 5.51 -3.77 9.48
C ARG A 223 5.68 -4.82 10.56
N GLN A 224 6.43 -5.85 10.26
CA GLN A 224 6.65 -6.98 11.13
C GLN A 224 8.14 -7.21 11.24
N ASN A 225 8.61 -7.51 12.44
CA ASN A 225 9.99 -7.90 12.66
C ASN A 225 10.01 -9.12 13.56
N THR A 226 10.72 -10.17 13.17
CA THR A 226 10.88 -11.38 13.98
C THR A 226 12.32 -11.82 13.92
N LEU A 227 12.93 -12.01 15.07
CA LEU A 227 14.26 -12.61 15.24
C LEU A 227 14.08 -13.83 16.15
N GLY A 228 14.57 -14.98 15.74
CA GLY A 228 14.45 -16.19 16.53
C GLY A 228 15.64 -17.12 16.39
N LEU A 229 15.76 -18.01 17.37
CA LEU A 229 16.78 -19.03 17.47
C LEU A 229 16.13 -20.34 17.86
N ILE A 230 16.33 -21.37 17.04
CA ILE A 230 15.88 -22.74 17.32
C ILE A 230 17.11 -23.62 17.38
N SER A 231 17.32 -24.33 18.49
CA SER A 231 18.39 -25.32 18.62
C SER A 231 17.81 -26.69 18.95
N LYS A 232 18.29 -27.73 18.27
CA LYS A 232 17.81 -29.11 18.39
C LYS A 232 18.99 -30.05 18.56
N LEU A 233 19.04 -30.74 19.69
CA LEU A 233 19.97 -31.83 19.97
C LEU A 233 19.31 -33.14 19.54
N HIS A 234 20.01 -33.90 18.72
CA HIS A 234 19.69 -35.28 18.34
C HIS A 234 20.70 -36.20 19.02
N TYR A 235 20.21 -37.22 19.71
CA TYR A 235 21.03 -38.16 20.47
C TYR A 235 20.54 -39.60 20.27
N ASP A 236 21.39 -40.44 19.70
CA ASP A 236 21.14 -41.87 19.54
C ASP A 236 21.54 -42.56 20.87
N VAL A 237 20.54 -42.97 21.68
CA VAL A 237 20.76 -43.59 23.00
C VAL A 237 21.09 -45.08 22.85
N SER A 238 20.43 -45.76 21.92
CA SER A 238 20.69 -47.13 21.47
C SER A 238 20.18 -47.33 20.03
N ASP A 239 20.37 -48.52 19.47
CA ASP A 239 19.86 -48.87 18.14
C ASP A 239 18.32 -48.73 18.03
N GLU A 240 17.61 -48.89 19.16
CA GLU A 240 16.15 -48.82 19.27
C GLU A 240 15.63 -47.49 19.84
N LEU A 241 16.47 -46.65 20.45
CA LEU A 241 16.03 -45.42 21.12
C LEU A 241 16.81 -44.20 20.65
N LYS A 242 16.08 -43.25 20.04
CA LYS A 242 16.58 -41.95 19.60
C LYS A 242 15.86 -40.83 20.34
N LEU A 243 16.62 -39.92 20.92
CA LEU A 243 16.12 -38.77 21.67
C LEU A 243 16.32 -37.48 20.85
N GLN A 244 15.33 -36.61 20.87
CA GLN A 244 15.44 -35.25 20.36
C GLN A 244 14.92 -34.24 21.39
N VAL A 245 15.74 -33.25 21.72
CA VAL A 245 15.38 -32.15 22.64
C VAL A 245 15.71 -30.83 21.96
N GLY A 246 14.88 -29.81 22.14
CA GLY A 246 15.12 -28.51 21.53
C GLY A 246 14.67 -27.32 22.36
N LEU A 247 15.25 -26.17 22.04
CA LEU A 247 14.93 -24.85 22.58
C LEU A 247 14.53 -23.92 21.42
N ASP A 248 13.44 -23.18 21.61
CA ASP A 248 12.95 -22.15 20.70
C ASP A 248 12.84 -20.84 21.48
N TRP A 249 13.58 -19.82 21.01
CA TRP A 249 13.52 -18.46 21.51
C TRP A 249 13.20 -17.50 20.37
N ARG A 250 12.32 -16.53 20.60
CA ARG A 250 11.95 -15.54 19.59
C ARG A 250 11.55 -14.20 20.20
N THR A 251 11.86 -13.13 19.48
CA THR A 251 11.25 -11.80 19.65
C THR A 251 10.44 -11.45 18.42
N ALA A 252 9.33 -10.76 18.60
CA ALA A 252 8.48 -10.30 17.51
C ALA A 252 7.92 -8.92 17.85
N GLY A 253 7.91 -8.02 16.88
CA GLY A 253 7.26 -6.72 16.95
C GLY A 253 6.44 -6.48 15.69
N ILE A 254 5.31 -5.79 15.86
CA ILE A 254 4.37 -5.47 14.79
C ILE A 254 3.98 -4.01 14.93
N GLU A 255 4.09 -3.26 13.85
CA GLU A 255 3.66 -1.87 13.74
C GLU A 255 2.53 -1.79 12.71
N HIS A 256 1.37 -1.33 13.15
CA HIS A 256 0.23 -1.00 12.33
C HIS A 256 -0.05 0.50 12.46
N ALA A 257 0.11 1.24 11.36
CA ALA A 257 -0.17 2.67 11.34
C ALA A 257 -0.73 3.12 10.00
N ARG A 258 -1.08 4.41 9.91
CA ARG A 258 -1.19 5.11 8.64
C ARG A 258 -0.14 6.21 8.59
N GLU A 259 0.37 6.47 7.40
CA GLU A 259 1.38 7.49 7.18
C GLU A 259 1.09 8.26 5.89
N VAL A 260 1.51 9.52 5.85
CA VAL A 260 1.40 10.37 4.66
C VAL A 260 2.30 9.81 3.57
N ARG A 261 1.69 9.44 2.43
CA ARG A 261 2.40 8.90 1.27
C ARG A 261 2.80 10.01 0.30
N ASP A 262 1.86 10.88 -0.01
CA ASP A 262 2.01 11.93 -1.01
C ASP A 262 1.09 13.09 -0.62
N LEU A 263 1.64 14.30 -0.54
CA LEU A 263 0.88 15.51 -0.22
C LEU A 263 0.15 16.08 -1.44
N LEU A 264 0.40 15.54 -2.65
CA LEU A 264 -0.33 15.87 -3.86
C LEU A 264 -0.39 17.39 -4.10
N GLY A 265 0.76 18.07 -4.07
CA GLY A 265 0.91 19.48 -4.41
C GLY A 265 1.02 20.45 -3.22
N GLY A 266 0.65 20.03 -2.01
CA GLY A 266 0.83 20.83 -0.79
C GLY A 266 2.12 20.53 -0.04
N ASP A 267 2.40 21.34 0.98
CA ASP A 267 3.56 21.23 1.88
C ASP A 267 3.26 20.43 3.15
N TYR A 268 1.99 20.39 3.55
CA TYR A 268 1.53 19.61 4.70
C TYR A 268 0.05 19.25 4.59
N TYR A 269 -0.44 18.43 5.52
CA TYR A 269 -1.86 18.15 5.74
C TYR A 269 -2.21 18.37 7.22
N MET A 270 -3.46 18.70 7.53
CA MET A 270 -3.95 18.81 8.91
C MET A 270 -4.70 17.55 9.31
N ASP A 271 -4.09 16.73 10.18
CA ASP A 271 -4.70 15.52 10.73
C ASP A 271 -5.46 15.84 12.02
N TYR A 272 -6.76 15.51 12.06
CA TYR A 272 -7.64 15.80 13.20
C TYR A 272 -8.04 14.53 13.97
N ALA A 273 -7.34 13.42 13.74
CA ALA A 273 -7.68 12.13 14.30
C ALA A 273 -7.00 11.82 15.65
N ASP A 274 -6.03 12.65 16.07
CA ASP A 274 -5.39 12.53 17.38
C ASP A 274 -6.23 13.26 18.45
N ASP A 275 -6.81 12.49 19.38
CA ASP A 275 -7.60 13.02 20.50
C ASP A 275 -6.79 13.96 21.43
N ASN A 276 -5.46 13.87 21.43
CA ASN A 276 -4.59 14.78 22.19
C ASN A 276 -4.30 16.09 21.47
N SER A 277 -4.63 16.17 20.18
CA SER A 277 -4.42 17.34 19.32
C SER A 277 -5.76 17.71 18.63
N PRO A 278 -6.80 18.11 19.39
CA PRO A 278 -8.14 18.30 18.86
C PRO A 278 -8.24 19.44 17.82
N ASP A 279 -7.35 20.43 17.90
CA ASP A 279 -7.24 21.53 16.94
C ASP A 279 -6.53 21.12 15.62
N GLY A 280 -6.16 19.84 15.51
CA GLY A 280 -5.45 19.27 14.37
C GLY A 280 -3.94 19.37 14.50
N LYS A 281 -3.27 18.38 13.92
CA LYS A 281 -1.82 18.26 13.85
C LYS A 281 -1.36 18.46 12.41
N ARG A 282 -0.41 19.38 12.20
CA ARG A 282 0.33 19.49 10.93
C ARG A 282 1.17 18.23 10.73
N VAL A 283 1.00 17.58 9.59
CA VAL A 283 1.72 16.36 9.20
C VAL A 283 2.30 16.49 7.79
N GLU A 284 3.50 15.96 7.61
CA GLU A 284 4.27 16.02 6.37
C GLU A 284 4.57 14.60 5.86
N LEU A 285 5.32 14.47 4.76
CA LEU A 285 5.62 13.16 4.16
C LEU A 285 6.22 12.17 5.18
N GLY A 286 5.60 10.99 5.31
CA GLY A 286 6.03 9.94 6.22
C GLY A 286 5.54 10.09 7.66
N ASP A 287 4.93 11.21 8.03
CA ASP A 287 4.34 11.37 9.35
C ASP A 287 3.17 10.42 9.55
N ILE A 288 3.06 9.91 10.78
CA ILE A 288 1.98 9.03 11.21
C ILE A 288 0.70 9.83 11.42
N ILE A 289 -0.41 9.32 10.88
CA ILE A 289 -1.76 9.92 10.91
C ILE A 289 -2.78 8.88 11.38
N ALA A 290 -3.93 9.35 11.86
CA ALA A 290 -5.11 8.56 12.21
C ALA A 290 -4.97 7.51 13.34
N TYR A 291 -4.05 6.55 13.22
CA TYR A 291 -3.77 5.59 14.29
C TYR A 291 -2.32 5.12 14.23
N HIS A 292 -1.79 4.74 15.40
CA HIS A 292 -0.48 4.12 15.55
C HIS A 292 -0.54 3.06 16.64
N ASN A 293 -0.35 1.79 16.26
CA ASN A 293 -0.32 0.67 17.18
C ASN A 293 1.00 -0.09 16.98
N GLU A 294 1.77 -0.26 18.05
CA GLU A 294 3.01 -1.03 18.07
C GLU A 294 3.02 -2.03 19.24
N THR A 295 3.73 -3.14 19.07
CA THR A 295 3.92 -4.20 20.08
C THR A 295 5.38 -4.56 20.25
#